data_AF-A0A357TJ43-F1
#
_entry.id   AF-A0A357TJ43-F1
#
_cell.length_a   1.000
_cell.length_b   1.000
_cell.length_c   1.000
_cell.angle_alpha   90.00
_cell.angle_beta   90.00
_cell.angle_gamma   90.00
#
_symmetry.space_group_name_H-M   'P 1'
#
loop_
_entity.id
_entity.type
_entity.pdbx_description
1 polymer ?
#
loop_
_entity_poly.entity_id
_entity_poly.type
_entity_poly.pdbx_seq_one_letter_code
_entity_poly.pdbx_strand_id
1 'polypeptide(L)'
;MQIVFGLLFLLFFSACCLCVAACTRFDAALLPLPALCGSAVVLYLLSLLGLLQFGHFIIMAVWLAGGVYFGVRAGWRAIRRALFSPGFLLFVGGSCFLWVLFALQQPMFTQWDEFTAWGLAPKMVAERAALYVADPINLTASFTYPATSLVSYLFQRVPGQFYEWQCLAGLDILFLACIAPAAAMPRKNWAGAVLVFAAGFLLPFFFSVVPAGTPSTMYANAMADTPLALLFGGTLCLYAAAGGRKTGFFACAMPLAVLTMTKDIGFAYALIVTFLIGLDQLFGTPHPDTKPGRIFGVSLAKCSILAAVVLAVFISWNRYTAAVTPTETTGASVGSAGLSYGAVLTGGIKQLLGIGREERFAQIMQSMGQAFLYRRVCLVGAPIMAVSCILLLFTAAFVAAPAGAARRRTVVGFVGGAFCFAALYLFHLILYFYNFSEAEGSALKDYERYIAPYLQGWMLYGFCVLGFAVGQGGGAAQRLGR
;
A
#
# COMPACT_ATOMS: atom_id res chain seq x y z
N MET A 1 0.89 25.70 -18.61
CA MET A 1 0.22 24.50 -19.22
C MET A 1 0.41 23.21 -18.41
N GLN A 2 1.59 22.94 -17.82
CA GLN A 2 1.83 21.69 -17.05
C GLN A 2 0.93 21.53 -15.82
N ILE A 3 0.68 22.62 -15.08
CA ILE A 3 -0.24 22.66 -13.93
C ILE A 3 -1.65 22.21 -14.34
N VAL A 4 -2.15 22.78 -15.44
CA VAL A 4 -3.53 22.58 -15.92
C VAL A 4 -3.77 21.13 -16.28
N PHE A 5 -2.79 20.43 -16.88
CA PHE A 5 -2.95 19.03 -17.26
C PHE A 5 -3.27 18.14 -16.05
N GLY A 6 -2.45 18.18 -14.99
CA GLY A 6 -2.69 17.32 -13.83
C GLY A 6 -3.95 17.69 -13.05
N LEU A 7 -4.33 18.97 -13.01
CA LEU A 7 -5.61 19.38 -12.42
C LEU A 7 -6.81 18.86 -13.24
N LEU A 8 -6.73 18.89 -14.58
CA LEU A 8 -7.75 18.30 -15.43
C LEU A 8 -7.80 16.78 -15.26
N PHE A 9 -6.65 16.12 -15.21
CA PHE A 9 -6.55 14.69 -14.93
C PHE A 9 -7.21 14.35 -13.60
N LEU A 10 -6.86 15.06 -12.52
CA LEU A 10 -7.46 14.90 -11.20
C LEU A 10 -8.97 15.17 -11.22
N LEU A 11 -9.43 16.16 -11.99
CA LEU A 11 -10.85 16.46 -12.15
C LEU A 11 -11.59 15.30 -12.82
N PHE A 12 -11.10 14.78 -13.95
CA PHE A 12 -11.71 13.65 -14.65
C PHE A 12 -11.69 12.38 -13.80
N PHE A 13 -10.55 12.08 -13.21
CA PHE A 13 -10.37 10.98 -12.28
C PHE A 13 -11.36 11.04 -11.10
N SER A 14 -11.41 12.19 -10.42
CA SER A 14 -12.29 12.39 -9.25
C SER A 14 -13.75 12.36 -9.67
N ALA A 15 -14.11 12.95 -10.81
CA ALA A 15 -15.47 12.91 -11.34
C ALA A 15 -15.92 11.49 -11.64
N CYS A 16 -15.06 10.65 -12.24
CA CYS A 16 -15.34 9.24 -12.48
C CYS A 16 -15.56 8.49 -11.15
N CYS A 17 -14.65 8.64 -10.18
CA CYS A 17 -14.80 8.06 -8.85
C CYS A 17 -16.13 8.49 -8.20
N LEU A 18 -16.43 9.78 -8.25
CA LEU A 18 -17.65 10.35 -7.69
C LEU A 18 -18.92 9.76 -8.32
N CYS A 19 -18.95 9.64 -9.64
CA CYS A 19 -20.10 9.10 -10.38
C CYS A 19 -20.29 7.60 -10.09
N VAL A 20 -19.22 6.82 -10.05
CA VAL A 20 -19.26 5.41 -9.67
C VAL A 20 -19.76 5.26 -8.23
N ALA A 21 -19.26 6.07 -7.29
CA ALA A 21 -19.70 6.06 -5.89
C ALA A 21 -21.19 6.38 -5.77
N ALA A 22 -21.66 7.41 -6.49
CA ALA A 22 -23.06 7.82 -6.52
C ALA A 22 -23.97 6.71 -7.07
N CYS A 23 -23.55 5.99 -8.12
CA CYS A 23 -24.31 4.91 -8.72
C CYS A 23 -24.33 3.64 -7.85
N THR A 24 -23.21 3.32 -7.20
CA THR A 24 -23.04 2.09 -6.40
C THR A 24 -23.41 2.25 -4.93
N ARG A 25 -23.69 3.49 -4.49
CA ARG A 25 -23.89 3.87 -3.07
C ARG A 25 -22.70 3.48 -2.19
N PHE A 26 -21.50 3.47 -2.76
CA PHE A 26 -20.27 3.43 -2.00
C PHE A 26 -19.96 4.81 -1.42
N ASP A 27 -19.22 4.84 -0.32
CA ASP A 27 -18.55 6.07 0.07
C ASP A 27 -17.52 6.41 -1.00
N ALA A 28 -17.53 7.66 -1.48
CA ALA A 28 -16.64 8.11 -2.54
C ALA A 28 -15.17 8.01 -2.15
N ALA A 29 -14.84 8.04 -0.85
CA ALA A 29 -13.48 7.89 -0.35
C ALA A 29 -12.86 6.50 -0.61
N LEU A 30 -13.67 5.50 -0.95
CA LEU A 30 -13.21 4.12 -1.20
C LEU A 30 -12.72 3.90 -2.63
N LEU A 31 -13.02 4.80 -3.57
CA LEU A 31 -12.75 4.58 -4.99
C LEU A 31 -11.40 5.11 -5.49
N PRO A 32 -10.80 6.18 -4.94
CA PRO A 32 -9.51 6.67 -5.42
C PRO A 32 -8.42 5.59 -5.46
N LEU A 33 -8.26 4.83 -4.37
CA LEU A 33 -7.25 3.77 -4.27
C LEU A 33 -7.41 2.68 -5.36
N PRO A 34 -8.54 1.95 -5.43
CA PRO A 34 -8.69 0.89 -6.44
C PRO A 34 -8.72 1.45 -7.88
N ALA A 35 -9.16 2.68 -8.10
CA ALA A 35 -9.16 3.28 -9.44
C ALA A 35 -7.75 3.68 -9.92
N LEU A 36 -6.93 4.29 -9.07
CA LEU A 36 -5.51 4.56 -9.39
C LEU A 36 -4.75 3.25 -9.58
N CYS A 37 -4.91 2.29 -8.65
CA CYS A 37 -4.23 1.02 -8.76
C CYS A 37 -4.68 0.23 -9.99
N GLY A 38 -5.98 0.23 -10.31
CA GLY A 38 -6.50 -0.42 -11.51
C GLY A 38 -5.93 0.19 -12.79
N SER A 39 -5.70 1.49 -12.79
CA SER A 39 -5.06 2.20 -13.92
C SER A 39 -3.60 1.81 -14.08
N ALA A 40 -2.85 1.72 -12.97
CA ALA A 40 -1.48 1.18 -13.01
C ALA A 40 -1.44 -0.28 -13.49
N VAL A 41 -2.42 -1.12 -13.12
CA VAL A 41 -2.52 -2.50 -13.60
C VAL A 41 -2.82 -2.56 -15.11
N VAL A 42 -3.70 -1.69 -15.62
CA VAL A 42 -3.96 -1.60 -17.07
C VAL A 42 -2.70 -1.18 -17.82
N LEU A 43 -1.98 -0.17 -17.33
CA LEU A 43 -0.69 0.21 -17.91
C LEU A 43 0.31 -0.94 -17.86
N TYR A 44 0.39 -1.66 -16.75
CA TYR A 44 1.26 -2.82 -16.61
C TYR A 44 0.97 -3.86 -17.68
N LEU A 45 -0.27 -4.33 -17.79
CA LEU A 45 -0.65 -5.36 -18.76
C LEU A 45 -0.35 -4.96 -20.21
N LEU A 46 -0.61 -3.69 -20.57
CA LEU A 46 -0.32 -3.18 -21.90
C LEU A 46 1.16 -2.93 -22.14
N SER A 47 1.92 -2.60 -21.09
CA SER A 47 3.37 -2.44 -21.18
C SER A 47 4.10 -3.76 -21.44
N LEU A 48 3.58 -4.89 -20.95
CA LEU A 48 4.09 -6.22 -21.30
C LEU A 48 3.99 -6.52 -22.81
N LEU A 49 3.10 -5.83 -23.51
CA LEU A 49 2.89 -5.94 -24.95
C LEU A 49 3.56 -4.80 -25.76
N GLY A 50 4.31 -3.91 -25.10
CA GLY A 50 4.89 -2.72 -25.74
C GLY A 50 3.87 -1.63 -26.08
N LEU A 51 2.68 -1.65 -25.47
CA LEU A 51 1.55 -0.74 -25.76
C LEU A 51 1.28 0.26 -24.62
N LEU A 52 2.32 0.68 -23.87
CA LEU A 52 2.16 1.52 -22.69
C LEU A 52 1.43 2.85 -22.99
N GLN A 53 1.82 3.54 -24.06
CA GLN A 53 1.19 4.81 -24.46
C GLN A 53 -0.29 4.63 -24.81
N PHE A 54 -0.64 3.54 -25.52
CA PHE A 54 -2.02 3.21 -25.83
C PHE A 54 -2.84 2.94 -24.55
N GLY A 55 -2.22 2.33 -23.53
CA GLY A 55 -2.85 2.11 -22.24
C GLY A 55 -3.27 3.39 -21.52
N HIS A 56 -2.45 4.44 -21.60
CA HIS A 56 -2.82 5.73 -21.02
C HIS A 56 -4.09 6.29 -21.68
N PHE A 57 -4.20 6.21 -23.01
CA PHE A 57 -5.41 6.64 -23.73
C PHE A 57 -6.65 5.80 -23.36
N ILE A 58 -6.50 4.48 -23.23
CA ILE A 58 -7.58 3.60 -22.75
C ILE A 58 -8.08 4.05 -21.39
N ILE A 59 -7.18 4.34 -20.45
CA ILE A 59 -7.55 4.76 -19.09
C ILE A 59 -8.34 6.06 -19.14
N MET A 60 -7.87 7.05 -19.90
CA MET A 60 -8.59 8.32 -20.07
C MET A 60 -9.98 8.11 -20.66
N ALA A 61 -10.09 7.27 -21.70
CA ALA A 61 -11.36 6.95 -22.34
C ALA A 61 -12.31 6.22 -21.38
N VAL A 62 -11.82 5.26 -20.60
CA VAL A 62 -12.62 4.51 -19.62
C VAL A 62 -13.10 5.42 -18.49
N TRP A 63 -12.27 6.33 -17.98
CA TRP A 63 -12.68 7.28 -16.96
C TRP A 63 -13.72 8.26 -17.48
N LEU A 64 -13.55 8.77 -18.70
CA LEU A 64 -14.51 9.68 -19.32
C LEU A 64 -15.85 8.97 -19.58
N ALA A 65 -15.83 7.83 -20.26
CA ALA A 65 -17.02 7.06 -20.60
C ALA A 65 -17.73 6.54 -19.34
N GLY A 66 -16.98 6.00 -18.37
CA GLY A 66 -17.48 5.55 -17.09
C GLY A 66 -18.09 6.70 -16.28
N GLY A 67 -17.38 7.83 -16.18
CA GLY A 67 -17.87 9.03 -15.50
C GLY A 67 -19.20 9.53 -16.07
N VAL A 68 -19.31 9.63 -17.40
CA VAL A 68 -20.56 10.03 -18.08
C VAL A 68 -21.67 9.00 -17.84
N TYR A 69 -21.39 7.72 -18.09
CA TYR A 69 -22.38 6.65 -17.95
C TYR A 69 -22.93 6.56 -16.52
N PHE A 70 -22.06 6.46 -15.52
CA PHE A 70 -22.47 6.37 -14.12
C PHE A 70 -23.05 7.68 -13.61
N GLY A 71 -22.59 8.82 -14.12
CA GLY A 71 -23.11 10.14 -13.75
C GLY A 71 -24.56 10.33 -14.18
N VAL A 72 -24.87 10.02 -15.44
CA VAL A 72 -26.24 10.04 -15.98
C VAL A 72 -27.14 9.09 -15.20
N ARG A 73 -26.67 7.87 -14.94
CA ARG A 73 -27.43 6.84 -14.22
C ARG A 73 -27.69 7.19 -12.75
N ALA A 74 -26.73 7.81 -12.07
CA ALA A 74 -26.86 8.16 -10.66
C ALA A 74 -27.73 9.41 -10.44
N GLY A 75 -27.67 10.37 -11.37
CA GLY A 75 -28.37 11.64 -11.29
C GLY A 75 -27.72 12.65 -10.32
N TRP A 76 -27.98 13.94 -10.56
CA TRP A 76 -27.31 15.05 -9.87
C TRP A 76 -27.43 15.01 -8.34
N ARG A 77 -28.59 14.60 -7.80
CA ARG A 77 -28.80 14.53 -6.34
C ARG A 77 -27.91 13.47 -5.68
N ALA A 78 -27.63 12.36 -6.34
CA ALA A 78 -26.74 11.32 -5.81
C ALA A 78 -25.28 11.78 -5.89
N ILE A 79 -24.88 12.39 -7.00
CA ILE A 79 -23.55 12.97 -7.19
C ILE A 79 -23.26 14.03 -6.13
N ARG A 80 -24.17 14.99 -5.92
CA ARG A 80 -24.03 16.00 -4.86
C ARG A 80 -23.95 15.38 -3.46
N ARG A 81 -24.59 14.23 -3.22
CA ARG A 81 -24.45 13.49 -1.94
C ARG A 81 -23.12 12.75 -1.82
N ALA A 82 -22.58 12.19 -2.90
CA ALA A 82 -21.27 11.59 -2.87
C ALA A 82 -20.15 12.65 -2.76
N LEU A 83 -20.37 13.86 -3.29
CA LEU A 83 -19.36 14.91 -3.37
C LEU A 83 -18.89 15.37 -1.99
N PHE A 84 -19.81 15.59 -1.05
CA PHE A 84 -19.44 15.93 0.33
C PHE A 84 -19.22 14.69 1.21
N SER A 85 -18.65 13.61 0.66
CA SER A 85 -18.00 12.61 1.52
C SER A 85 -16.74 13.25 2.11
N PRO A 86 -16.53 13.20 3.45
CA PRO A 86 -15.38 13.84 4.09
C PRO A 86 -14.04 13.33 3.54
N GLY A 87 -13.83 12.01 3.55
CA GLY A 87 -12.58 11.41 3.06
C GLY A 87 -12.32 11.68 1.58
N PHE A 88 -13.38 11.76 0.76
CA PHE A 88 -13.25 12.08 -0.66
C PHE A 88 -12.84 13.55 -0.88
N LEU A 89 -13.44 14.49 -0.15
CA LEU A 89 -13.05 15.90 -0.24
C LEU A 89 -11.62 16.13 0.24
N LEU A 90 -11.20 15.45 1.32
CA LEU A 90 -9.84 15.52 1.83
C LEU A 90 -8.83 14.96 0.82
N PHE A 91 -9.17 13.86 0.15
CA PHE A 91 -8.39 13.33 -0.97
C PHE A 91 -8.28 14.34 -2.11
N VAL A 92 -9.39 14.79 -2.69
CA VAL A 92 -9.37 15.69 -3.86
C VAL A 92 -8.69 17.02 -3.52
N GLY A 93 -9.04 17.62 -2.39
CA GLY A 93 -8.45 18.87 -1.91
C GLY A 93 -6.96 18.74 -1.66
N GLY A 94 -6.54 17.67 -0.97
CA GLY A 94 -5.12 17.38 -0.72
C GLY A 94 -4.34 17.11 -2.01
N SER A 95 -4.90 16.34 -2.94
CA SER A 95 -4.25 16.06 -4.23
C SER A 95 -4.08 17.32 -5.07
N CYS A 96 -5.11 18.17 -5.15
CA CYS A 96 -5.01 19.46 -5.83
C CYS A 96 -4.00 20.38 -5.16
N PHE A 97 -3.99 20.42 -3.81
CA PHE A 97 -3.03 21.21 -3.06
C PHE A 97 -1.59 20.75 -3.33
N LEU A 98 -1.29 19.46 -3.22
CA LEU A 98 0.05 18.92 -3.48
C LEU A 98 0.48 19.16 -4.93
N TRP A 99 -0.43 18.97 -5.89
CA TRP A 99 -0.13 19.22 -7.30
C TRP A 99 0.26 20.68 -7.56
N VAL A 100 -0.51 21.63 -7.01
CA VAL A 100 -0.22 23.06 -7.14
C VAL A 100 1.07 23.42 -6.40
N LEU A 101 1.23 22.93 -5.17
CA LEU A 101 2.42 23.17 -4.35
C LEU A 101 3.68 22.72 -5.06
N PHE A 102 3.70 21.49 -5.60
CA PHE A 102 4.87 20.93 -6.28
C PHE A 102 5.11 21.60 -7.62
N ALA A 103 4.06 22.03 -8.30
CA ALA A 103 4.24 22.81 -9.51
C ALA A 103 4.84 24.20 -9.25
N LEU A 104 4.58 24.79 -8.08
CA LEU A 104 5.18 26.07 -7.69
C LEU A 104 6.61 25.90 -7.15
N GLN A 105 6.85 24.86 -6.34
CA GLN A 105 8.14 24.62 -5.70
C GLN A 105 9.14 23.88 -6.60
N GLN A 106 8.66 23.14 -7.61
CA GLN A 106 9.48 22.30 -8.49
C GLN A 106 10.47 21.40 -7.72
N PRO A 107 10.01 20.58 -6.75
CA PRO A 107 10.91 19.69 -6.01
C PRO A 107 11.61 18.72 -6.96
N MET A 108 12.86 18.43 -6.61
CA MET A 108 13.76 17.55 -7.35
C MET A 108 14.16 16.36 -6.50
N PHE A 109 14.69 15.32 -7.14
CA PHE A 109 15.27 14.18 -6.43
C PHE A 109 16.44 14.63 -5.55
N THR A 110 16.58 13.99 -4.38
CA THR A 110 17.58 14.36 -3.38
C THR A 110 18.37 13.17 -2.85
N GLN A 111 17.85 11.95 -3.01
CA GLN A 111 18.45 10.75 -2.45
C GLN A 111 19.17 9.92 -3.51
N TRP A 112 20.25 9.24 -3.10
CA TRP A 112 21.06 8.41 -4.00
C TRP A 112 20.24 7.34 -4.74
N ASP A 113 19.34 6.62 -4.06
CA ASP A 113 18.54 5.60 -4.74
C ASP A 113 17.51 6.20 -5.71
N GLU A 114 17.14 7.48 -5.59
CA GLU A 114 16.27 8.14 -6.57
C GLU A 114 17.02 8.31 -7.90
N PHE A 115 18.29 8.70 -7.85
CA PHE A 115 19.12 8.87 -9.04
C PHE A 115 19.57 7.56 -9.67
N THR A 116 19.66 6.47 -8.89
CA THR A 116 20.17 5.17 -9.40
C THR A 116 19.09 4.15 -9.69
N ALA A 117 17.90 4.28 -9.09
CA ALA A 117 16.82 3.31 -9.24
C ALA A 117 15.43 3.95 -9.25
N TRP A 118 14.96 4.46 -8.11
CA TRP A 118 13.54 4.77 -7.89
C TRP A 118 13.01 6.00 -8.65
N GLY A 119 13.88 6.96 -8.98
CA GLY A 119 13.58 8.09 -9.85
C GLY A 119 14.01 7.86 -11.30
N LEU A 120 15.06 7.06 -11.51
CA LEU A 120 15.56 6.68 -12.83
C LEU A 120 14.58 5.78 -13.60
N ALA A 121 13.97 4.80 -12.92
CA ALA A 121 12.96 3.92 -13.49
C ALA A 121 11.73 4.68 -14.05
N PRO A 122 11.04 5.56 -13.30
CA PRO A 122 9.94 6.35 -13.84
C PRO A 122 10.37 7.27 -14.97
N LYS A 123 11.58 7.85 -14.91
CA LYS A 123 12.13 8.67 -15.99
C LYS A 123 12.24 7.88 -17.29
N MET A 124 12.85 6.70 -17.23
CA MET A 124 12.97 5.83 -18.42
C MET A 124 11.60 5.44 -18.98
N VAL A 125 10.65 5.08 -18.11
CA VAL A 125 9.29 4.71 -18.53
C VAL A 125 8.59 5.88 -19.23
N ALA A 126 8.72 7.09 -18.71
CA ALA A 126 8.14 8.30 -19.30
C ALA A 126 8.79 8.69 -20.63
N GLU A 127 10.13 8.64 -20.72
CA GLU A 127 10.88 9.06 -21.91
C GLU A 127 10.82 8.03 -23.03
N ARG A 128 10.81 6.73 -22.71
CA ARG A 128 10.86 5.64 -23.70
C ARG A 128 9.49 5.05 -24.04
N ALA A 129 8.46 5.35 -23.24
CA ALA A 129 7.15 4.70 -23.33
C ALA A 129 7.22 3.15 -23.26
N ALA A 130 8.20 2.63 -22.53
CA ALA A 130 8.45 1.20 -22.34
C ALA A 130 9.00 0.94 -20.93
N LEU A 131 8.89 -0.30 -20.43
CA LEU A 131 9.46 -0.67 -19.14
C LEU A 131 10.99 -0.70 -19.22
N TYR A 132 11.66 -0.15 -18.20
CA TYR A 132 13.12 0.01 -18.14
C TYR A 132 13.90 -1.31 -18.28
N VAL A 133 13.32 -2.45 -17.88
CA VAL A 133 13.94 -3.78 -18.06
C VAL A 133 14.07 -4.21 -19.52
N ALA A 134 13.26 -3.65 -20.42
CA ALA A 134 13.33 -3.92 -21.85
C ALA A 134 14.31 -3.00 -22.59
N ASP A 135 14.88 -1.99 -21.92
CA ASP A 135 15.85 -1.07 -22.51
C ASP A 135 17.28 -1.50 -22.13
N PRO A 136 18.12 -1.91 -23.10
CA PRO A 136 19.47 -2.41 -22.83
C PRO A 136 20.44 -1.33 -22.31
N ILE A 137 20.06 -0.05 -22.32
CA ILE A 137 20.95 1.07 -21.97
C ILE A 137 21.14 1.22 -20.45
N ASN A 138 20.32 0.58 -19.60
CA ASN A 138 20.42 0.79 -18.15
C ASN A 138 20.17 -0.46 -17.30
N LEU A 139 21.26 -1.17 -16.99
CA LEU A 139 21.26 -2.34 -16.11
C LEU A 139 20.92 -2.02 -14.64
N THR A 140 21.06 -0.76 -14.19
CA THR A 140 20.89 -0.40 -12.77
C THR A 140 19.44 -0.25 -12.34
N ALA A 141 18.54 0.26 -13.20
CA ALA A 141 17.12 0.37 -12.85
C ALA A 141 16.39 -1.00 -12.84
N SER A 142 17.00 -2.04 -13.42
CA SER A 142 16.36 -3.35 -13.68
C SER A 142 15.87 -4.10 -12.43
N PHE A 143 16.44 -3.82 -11.25
CA PHE A 143 16.01 -4.44 -9.98
C PHE A 143 14.76 -3.81 -9.37
N THR A 144 14.33 -2.63 -9.84
CA THR A 144 13.10 -1.99 -9.36
C THR A 144 11.87 -2.72 -9.91
N TYR A 145 10.74 -2.59 -9.22
CA TYR A 145 9.45 -3.10 -9.69
C TYR A 145 8.59 -1.96 -10.27
N PRO A 146 7.66 -2.25 -11.20
CA PRO A 146 7.17 -1.23 -12.12
C PRO A 146 6.08 -0.32 -11.52
N ALA A 147 5.46 -0.63 -10.38
CA ALA A 147 4.26 0.07 -9.93
C ALA A 147 4.43 1.58 -9.74
N THR A 148 5.46 2.02 -9.02
CA THR A 148 5.71 3.45 -8.76
C THR A 148 5.99 4.20 -10.06
N SER A 149 6.68 3.54 -11.00
CA SER A 149 6.94 4.07 -12.34
C SER A 149 5.65 4.24 -13.16
N LEU A 150 4.77 3.25 -13.11
CA LEU A 150 3.49 3.29 -13.82
C LEU A 150 2.52 4.31 -13.22
N VAL A 151 2.51 4.45 -11.89
CA VAL A 151 1.75 5.52 -11.20
C VAL A 151 2.29 6.89 -11.60
N SER A 152 3.61 7.08 -11.60
CA SER A 152 4.23 8.32 -12.09
C SER A 152 3.82 8.62 -13.53
N TYR A 153 3.87 7.63 -14.42
CA TYR A 153 3.51 7.76 -15.83
C TYR A 153 2.07 8.26 -16.06
N LEU A 154 1.13 7.95 -15.16
CA LEU A 154 -0.25 8.48 -15.24
C LEU A 154 -0.32 10.01 -15.11
N PHE A 155 0.62 10.61 -14.37
CA PHE A 155 0.64 12.05 -14.12
C PHE A 155 1.61 12.81 -15.05
N GLN A 156 2.36 12.09 -15.90
CA GLN A 156 3.24 12.71 -16.90
C GLN A 156 2.41 13.22 -18.08
N ARG A 157 2.63 14.49 -18.44
CA ARG A 157 1.80 15.21 -19.42
C ARG A 157 1.95 14.71 -20.86
N VAL A 158 3.18 14.43 -21.29
CA VAL A 158 3.51 14.11 -22.69
C VAL A 158 4.48 12.93 -22.70
N PRO A 159 4.17 11.85 -23.42
CA PRO A 159 5.14 10.78 -23.67
C PRO A 159 6.44 11.36 -24.25
N GLY A 160 7.59 10.94 -23.72
CA GLY A 160 8.89 11.48 -24.13
C GLY A 160 9.41 12.67 -23.30
N GLN A 161 8.65 13.16 -22.31
CA GLN A 161 9.13 14.15 -21.34
C GLN A 161 8.95 13.66 -19.91
N PHE A 162 9.91 13.98 -19.06
CA PHE A 162 9.88 13.65 -17.64
C PHE A 162 10.05 14.89 -16.77
N TYR A 163 9.18 15.03 -15.77
CA TYR A 163 9.29 16.05 -14.74
C TYR A 163 9.32 15.39 -13.36
N GLU A 164 10.40 15.64 -12.61
CA GLU A 164 10.62 15.08 -11.27
C GLU A 164 9.47 15.46 -10.34
N TRP A 165 9.09 16.74 -10.28
CA TRP A 165 8.00 17.20 -9.43
C TRP A 165 6.65 16.53 -9.74
N GLN A 166 6.37 16.15 -11.00
CA GLN A 166 5.14 15.44 -11.38
C GLN A 166 5.18 14.00 -10.90
N CYS A 167 6.35 13.35 -10.99
CA CYS A 167 6.57 12.01 -10.45
C CYS A 167 6.33 12.01 -8.94
N LEU A 168 6.96 12.94 -8.23
CA LEU A 168 6.83 13.09 -6.79
C LEU A 168 5.37 13.39 -6.37
N ALA A 169 4.70 14.32 -7.06
CA ALA A 169 3.30 14.65 -6.78
C ALA A 169 2.37 13.44 -7.05
N GLY A 170 2.60 12.68 -8.12
CA GLY A 170 1.80 11.51 -8.45
C GLY A 170 1.89 10.41 -7.39
N LEU A 171 3.08 10.18 -6.83
CA LEU A 171 3.28 9.24 -5.73
C LEU A 171 2.61 9.74 -4.43
N ASP A 172 2.73 11.03 -4.13
CA ASP A 172 2.07 11.58 -2.94
C ASP A 172 0.53 11.60 -3.09
N ILE A 173 0.00 11.72 -4.31
CA ILE A 173 -1.43 11.53 -4.59
C ILE A 173 -1.85 10.08 -4.34
N LEU A 174 -1.01 9.10 -4.68
CA LEU A 174 -1.23 7.70 -4.30
C LEU A 174 -1.27 7.56 -2.77
N PHE A 175 -0.43 8.28 -2.02
CA PHE A 175 -0.45 8.25 -0.55
C PHE A 175 -1.80 8.72 -0.01
N LEU A 176 -2.31 9.83 -0.52
CA LEU A 176 -3.64 10.32 -0.14
C LEU A 176 -4.75 9.34 -0.52
N ALA A 177 -4.63 8.67 -1.67
CA ALA A 177 -5.58 7.63 -2.07
C ALA A 177 -5.56 6.44 -1.10
N CYS A 178 -4.39 6.03 -0.61
CA CYS A 178 -4.26 4.99 0.40
C CYS A 178 -4.85 5.38 1.77
N ILE A 179 -4.78 6.66 2.13
CA ILE A 179 -5.31 7.19 3.40
C ILE A 179 -6.84 7.40 3.34
N ALA A 180 -7.38 7.79 2.19
CA ALA A 180 -8.79 8.15 2.02
C ALA A 180 -9.79 7.11 2.57
N PRO A 181 -9.62 5.79 2.37
CA PRO A 181 -10.53 4.79 2.93
C PRO A 181 -10.62 4.80 4.45
N ALA A 182 -9.54 5.15 5.17
CA ALA A 182 -9.57 5.27 6.63
C ALA A 182 -10.49 6.40 7.11
N ALA A 183 -10.67 7.43 6.27
CA ALA A 183 -11.54 8.57 6.52
C ALA A 183 -12.94 8.44 5.87
N ALA A 184 -13.33 7.25 5.41
CA ALA A 184 -14.63 6.96 4.81
C ALA A 184 -15.75 6.92 5.87
N MET A 185 -16.00 8.04 6.53
CA MET A 185 -16.97 8.18 7.62
C MET A 185 -18.23 8.95 7.20
N PRO A 186 -19.38 8.72 7.88
CA PRO A 186 -20.58 9.51 7.64
C PRO A 186 -20.33 11.00 7.86
N ARG A 187 -20.99 11.86 7.08
CA ARG A 187 -20.86 13.34 7.15
C ARG A 187 -21.00 13.93 8.54
N LYS A 188 -21.86 13.35 9.38
CA LYS A 188 -22.07 13.76 10.77
C LYS A 188 -20.79 13.67 11.62
N ASN A 189 -19.82 12.86 11.21
CA ASN A 189 -18.54 12.64 11.88
C ASN A 189 -17.38 13.30 11.11
N TRP A 190 -17.62 14.48 10.52
CA TRP A 190 -16.62 15.19 9.70
C TRP A 190 -15.31 15.42 10.44
N ALA A 191 -15.37 15.85 11.71
CA ALA A 191 -14.19 16.04 12.55
C ALA A 191 -13.38 14.75 12.73
N GLY A 192 -14.06 13.62 12.95
CA GLY A 192 -13.40 12.31 13.05
C GLY A 192 -12.71 11.90 11.75
N ALA A 193 -13.34 12.16 10.60
CA ALA A 193 -12.72 11.91 9.30
C ALA A 193 -11.46 12.77 9.08
N VAL A 194 -11.51 14.06 9.44
CA VAL A 194 -10.34 14.96 9.38
C VAL A 194 -9.22 14.45 10.27
N LEU A 195 -9.52 14.07 11.52
CA LEU A 195 -8.51 13.57 12.45
C LEU A 195 -7.85 12.28 11.96
N VAL A 196 -8.63 11.32 11.46
CA VAL A 196 -8.08 10.06 10.93
C VAL A 196 -7.27 10.30 9.65
N PHE A 197 -7.75 11.18 8.76
CA PHE A 197 -7.01 11.54 7.55
C PHE A 197 -5.69 12.25 7.89
N ALA A 198 -5.73 13.21 8.82
CA ALA A 198 -4.55 13.92 9.30
C ALA A 198 -3.56 12.97 9.98
N ALA A 199 -4.04 12.04 10.81
CA ALA A 199 -3.20 11.01 11.41
C ALA A 199 -2.54 10.13 10.35
N GLY A 200 -3.27 9.72 9.30
CA GLY A 200 -2.72 8.98 8.17
C GLY A 200 -1.70 9.79 7.35
N PHE A 201 -1.93 11.08 7.14
CA PHE A 201 -1.02 11.99 6.44
C PHE A 201 0.27 12.25 7.25
N LEU A 202 0.16 12.36 8.57
CA LEU A 202 1.31 12.58 9.46
C LEU A 202 2.10 11.29 9.75
N LEU A 203 1.54 10.13 9.38
CA LEU A 203 2.09 8.84 9.73
C LEU A 203 3.48 8.56 9.14
N PRO A 204 3.80 8.88 7.87
CA PRO A 204 5.17 8.76 7.36
C PRO A 204 6.17 9.59 8.16
N PHE A 205 5.79 10.80 8.60
CA PHE A 205 6.65 11.62 9.45
C PHE A 205 6.86 11.02 10.84
N PHE A 206 5.85 10.36 11.40
CA PHE A 206 5.97 9.65 12.67
C PHE A 206 7.00 8.50 12.60
N PHE A 207 7.14 7.85 11.45
CA PHE A 207 8.16 6.82 11.20
C PHE A 207 9.48 7.38 10.63
N SER A 208 9.63 8.71 10.58
CA SER A 208 10.90 9.34 10.25
C SER A 208 11.84 9.33 11.44
N VAL A 209 13.01 8.71 11.24
CA VAL A 209 14.09 8.66 12.23
C VAL A 209 15.21 9.65 11.94
N VAL A 210 14.99 10.54 10.95
CA VAL A 210 15.97 11.55 10.54
C VAL A 210 16.15 12.58 11.67
N PRO A 211 17.38 13.06 11.94
CA PRO A 211 17.62 14.07 12.96
C PRO A 211 16.76 15.33 12.79
N ALA A 212 16.30 15.89 13.91
CA ALA A 212 15.55 17.15 13.91
C ALA A 212 16.36 18.27 13.26
N GLY A 213 15.71 19.09 12.44
CA GLY A 213 16.35 20.13 11.64
C GLY A 213 16.80 19.69 10.25
N THR A 214 16.75 18.39 9.94
CA THR A 214 16.95 17.90 8.56
C THR A 214 15.69 18.15 7.73
N PRO A 215 15.81 18.67 6.50
CA PRO A 215 14.68 18.76 5.58
C PRO A 215 14.01 17.38 5.42
N SER A 216 12.69 17.34 5.61
CA SER A 216 11.97 16.08 5.50
C SER A 216 11.83 15.67 4.04
N THR A 217 12.18 14.42 3.75
CA THR A 217 11.99 13.77 2.45
C THR A 217 10.92 12.68 2.54
N MET A 218 9.91 12.84 3.39
CA MET A 218 8.84 11.84 3.54
C MET A 218 7.78 11.96 2.45
N TYR A 219 7.37 13.19 2.19
CA TYR A 219 6.68 13.61 0.98
C TYR A 219 7.72 14.19 0.02
N ALA A 220 7.37 14.28 -1.26
CA ALA A 220 8.33 14.62 -2.31
C ALA A 220 9.50 13.62 -2.41
N ASN A 221 9.19 12.32 -2.37
CA ASN A 221 10.18 11.25 -2.47
C ASN A 221 9.72 10.10 -3.38
N ALA A 222 10.61 9.61 -4.25
CA ALA A 222 10.34 8.51 -5.18
C ALA A 222 10.59 7.09 -4.62
N MET A 223 11.18 6.97 -3.42
CA MET A 223 11.45 5.69 -2.75
C MET A 223 10.19 4.83 -2.59
N ALA A 224 10.32 3.52 -2.77
CA ALA A 224 9.20 2.58 -2.69
C ALA A 224 8.74 2.23 -1.26
N ASP A 225 9.48 2.62 -0.22
CA ASP A 225 9.20 2.21 1.16
C ASP A 225 7.87 2.80 1.69
N THR A 226 7.63 4.09 1.48
CA THR A 226 6.37 4.76 1.84
C THR A 226 5.18 4.28 0.99
N PRO A 227 5.28 4.19 -0.36
CA PRO A 227 4.24 3.56 -1.17
C PRO A 227 3.89 2.15 -0.69
N LEU A 228 4.88 1.30 -0.39
CA LEU A 228 4.69 -0.06 0.12
C LEU A 228 3.87 -0.06 1.43
N ALA A 229 4.29 0.77 2.39
CA ALA A 229 3.63 0.92 3.68
C ALA A 229 2.16 1.35 3.55
N LEU A 230 1.91 2.38 2.74
CA LEU A 230 0.59 2.97 2.57
C LEU A 230 -0.32 2.11 1.70
N LEU A 231 0.19 1.42 0.68
CA LEU A 231 -0.60 0.43 -0.08
C LEU A 231 -1.02 -0.74 0.81
N PHE A 232 -0.11 -1.22 1.67
CA PHE A 232 -0.41 -2.27 2.65
C PHE A 232 -1.53 -1.85 3.61
N GLY A 233 -1.35 -0.74 4.33
CA GLY A 233 -2.35 -0.24 5.27
C GLY A 233 -3.64 0.21 4.58
N GLY A 234 -3.53 0.90 3.45
CA GLY A 234 -4.65 1.43 2.67
C GLY A 234 -5.54 0.33 2.08
N THR A 235 -4.96 -0.79 1.65
CA THR A 235 -5.75 -1.96 1.20
C THR A 235 -6.55 -2.57 2.35
N LEU A 236 -5.96 -2.70 3.54
CA LEU A 236 -6.68 -3.14 4.74
C LEU A 236 -7.78 -2.14 5.14
N CYS A 237 -7.50 -0.83 5.03
CA CYS A 237 -8.49 0.22 5.28
C CYS A 237 -9.65 0.14 4.30
N LEU A 238 -9.37 -0.05 3.00
CA LEU A 238 -10.38 -0.24 1.96
C LEU A 238 -11.29 -1.43 2.28
N TYR A 239 -10.70 -2.57 2.64
CA TYR A 239 -11.44 -3.76 3.01
C TYR A 239 -12.32 -3.54 4.26
N ALA A 240 -11.76 -2.93 5.31
CA ALA A 240 -12.49 -2.68 6.55
C ALA A 240 -13.65 -1.70 6.35
N ALA A 241 -13.40 -0.60 5.65
CA ALA A 241 -14.37 0.44 5.34
C ALA A 241 -15.48 -0.04 4.39
N ALA A 242 -15.19 -0.99 3.50
CA ALA A 242 -16.19 -1.61 2.64
C ALA A 242 -17.25 -2.44 3.40
N GLY A 243 -16.99 -2.78 4.67
CA GLY A 243 -18.01 -3.35 5.57
C GLY A 243 -18.60 -4.69 5.12
N GLY A 244 -17.82 -5.55 4.45
CA GLY A 244 -18.26 -6.88 4.01
C GLY A 244 -19.00 -6.92 2.67
N ARG A 245 -19.14 -5.79 1.96
CA ARG A 245 -19.70 -5.76 0.59
C ARG A 245 -18.80 -6.52 -0.39
N LYS A 246 -19.39 -7.39 -1.21
CA LYS A 246 -18.67 -8.19 -2.23
C LYS A 246 -17.83 -7.31 -3.16
N THR A 247 -18.38 -6.19 -3.60
CA THR A 247 -17.70 -5.25 -4.50
C THR A 247 -16.49 -4.59 -3.85
N GLY A 248 -16.52 -4.30 -2.55
CA GLY A 248 -15.36 -3.74 -1.84
C GLY A 248 -14.29 -4.78 -1.53
N PHE A 249 -14.69 -6.04 -1.34
CA PHE A 249 -13.76 -7.17 -1.28
C PHE A 249 -12.97 -7.30 -2.59
N PHE A 250 -13.64 -7.34 -3.74
CA PHE A 250 -12.97 -7.46 -5.03
C PHE A 250 -12.21 -6.19 -5.44
N ALA A 251 -12.61 -5.01 -4.94
CA ALA A 251 -11.84 -3.78 -5.13
C ALA A 251 -10.43 -3.87 -4.55
N CYS A 252 -10.18 -4.74 -3.56
CA CYS A 252 -8.85 -4.96 -2.99
C CYS A 252 -7.89 -5.66 -3.97
N ALA A 253 -8.39 -6.30 -5.03
CA ALA A 253 -7.53 -6.97 -6.02
C ALA A 253 -6.57 -6.00 -6.72
N MET A 254 -7.02 -4.77 -7.05
CA MET A 254 -6.18 -3.81 -7.75
C MET A 254 -5.04 -3.27 -6.88
N PRO A 255 -5.30 -2.82 -5.63
CA PRO A 255 -4.22 -2.44 -4.72
C PRO A 255 -3.28 -3.60 -4.38
N LEU A 256 -3.78 -4.84 -4.26
CA LEU A 256 -2.93 -6.02 -4.05
C LEU A 256 -1.97 -6.28 -5.22
N ALA A 257 -2.45 -6.15 -6.46
CA ALA A 257 -1.61 -6.24 -7.65
C ALA A 257 -0.51 -5.17 -7.64
N VAL A 258 -0.87 -3.92 -7.37
CA VAL A 258 0.10 -2.81 -7.31
C VAL A 258 1.07 -2.98 -6.15
N LEU A 259 0.61 -3.40 -4.98
CA LEU A 259 1.45 -3.71 -3.82
C LEU A 259 2.50 -4.78 -4.16
N THR A 260 2.09 -5.82 -4.89
CA THR A 260 3.00 -6.88 -5.40
C THR A 260 4.04 -6.32 -6.37
N MET A 261 3.69 -5.31 -7.16
CA MET A 261 4.57 -4.63 -8.12
C MET A 261 5.30 -3.41 -7.56
N THR A 262 5.22 -3.16 -6.25
CA THR A 262 5.85 -1.95 -5.66
C THR A 262 7.31 -2.20 -5.34
N LYS A 263 7.62 -3.38 -4.80
CA LYS A 263 8.94 -3.76 -4.31
C LYS A 263 9.00 -5.28 -4.22
N ASP A 264 10.19 -5.86 -4.16
CA ASP A 264 10.42 -7.31 -3.99
C ASP A 264 9.61 -7.91 -2.82
N ILE A 265 9.66 -7.27 -1.66
CA ILE A 265 8.90 -7.68 -0.46
C ILE A 265 7.39 -7.39 -0.58
N GLY A 266 6.97 -6.62 -1.60
CA GLY A 266 5.58 -6.30 -1.89
C GLY A 266 4.71 -7.53 -2.11
N PHE A 267 5.28 -8.60 -2.71
CA PHE A 267 4.61 -9.90 -2.82
C PHE A 267 4.24 -10.48 -1.44
N ALA A 268 5.18 -10.48 -0.49
CA ALA A 268 4.93 -10.98 0.85
C ALA A 268 3.87 -10.12 1.57
N TYR A 269 3.93 -8.80 1.43
CA TYR A 269 2.93 -7.89 2.01
C TYR A 269 1.54 -8.12 1.41
N ALA A 270 1.42 -8.34 0.10
CA ALA A 270 0.14 -8.64 -0.55
C ALA A 270 -0.45 -9.99 -0.09
N LEU A 271 0.38 -11.01 0.11
CA LEU A 271 -0.05 -12.27 0.73
C LEU A 271 -0.49 -12.09 2.18
N ILE A 272 0.22 -11.26 2.97
CA ILE A 272 -0.19 -10.93 4.34
C ILE A 272 -1.56 -10.25 4.33
N VAL A 273 -1.79 -9.24 3.49
CA VAL A 273 -3.12 -8.59 3.39
C VAL A 273 -4.18 -9.61 3.02
N THR A 274 -3.92 -10.47 2.04
CA THR A 274 -4.85 -11.53 1.64
C THR A 274 -5.17 -12.48 2.80
N PHE A 275 -4.16 -12.86 3.57
CA PHE A 275 -4.30 -13.70 4.76
C PHE A 275 -5.10 -13.01 5.86
N LEU A 276 -4.80 -11.74 6.18
CA LEU A 276 -5.53 -10.94 7.18
C LEU A 276 -7.00 -10.75 6.79
N ILE A 277 -7.28 -10.49 5.51
CA ILE A 277 -8.64 -10.47 4.97
C ILE A 277 -9.32 -11.84 5.18
N GLY A 278 -8.59 -12.94 4.94
CA GLY A 278 -9.10 -14.29 5.18
C GLY A 278 -9.41 -14.59 6.64
N LEU A 279 -8.54 -14.18 7.57
CA LEU A 279 -8.80 -14.28 9.00
C LEU A 279 -10.03 -13.47 9.40
N ASP A 280 -10.21 -12.25 8.87
CA ASP A 280 -11.40 -11.45 9.13
C ASP A 280 -12.66 -12.05 8.50
N GLN A 281 -12.58 -12.69 7.33
CA GLN A 281 -13.72 -13.43 6.76
C GLN A 281 -14.08 -14.64 7.62
N LEU A 282 -13.10 -15.39 8.12
CA LEU A 282 -13.31 -16.62 8.89
C LEU A 282 -13.80 -16.32 10.31
N PHE A 283 -13.15 -15.38 10.99
CA PHE A 283 -13.36 -15.11 12.40
C PHE A 283 -14.04 -13.77 12.66
N GLY A 284 -13.76 -12.73 11.87
CA GLY A 284 -14.28 -11.38 12.12
C GLY A 284 -15.73 -11.16 11.66
N THR A 285 -16.08 -11.66 10.49
CA THR A 285 -17.37 -11.43 9.82
C THR A 285 -18.48 -12.28 10.45
N PRO A 286 -19.69 -11.74 10.70
CA PRO A 286 -20.80 -12.53 11.22
C PRO A 286 -21.37 -13.46 10.14
N HIS A 287 -21.56 -14.73 10.51
CA HIS A 287 -22.15 -15.77 9.65
C HIS A 287 -23.36 -16.41 10.35
N PRO A 288 -24.52 -15.74 10.40
CA PRO A 288 -25.72 -16.33 10.99
C PRO A 288 -26.07 -17.63 10.27
N ASP A 289 -26.42 -18.66 11.04
CA ASP A 289 -27.00 -19.93 10.57
C ASP A 289 -26.17 -20.69 9.51
N THR A 290 -24.85 -20.45 9.45
CA THR A 290 -23.95 -21.10 8.49
C THR A 290 -23.01 -22.08 9.19
N LYS A 291 -22.94 -23.32 8.66
CA LYS A 291 -22.04 -24.36 9.21
C LYS A 291 -20.56 -23.94 9.11
N PRO A 292 -19.71 -24.21 10.13
CA PRO A 292 -18.30 -23.83 10.16
C PRO A 292 -17.50 -24.25 8.91
N GLY A 293 -17.70 -25.49 8.43
CA GLY A 293 -17.01 -25.97 7.23
C GLY A 293 -17.34 -25.18 5.95
N ARG A 294 -18.58 -24.68 5.83
CA ARG A 294 -18.98 -23.82 4.70
C ARG A 294 -18.39 -22.42 4.80
N ILE A 295 -18.31 -21.87 6.02
CA ILE A 295 -17.64 -20.58 6.27
C ILE A 295 -16.17 -20.68 5.87
N PHE A 296 -15.49 -21.74 6.30
CA PHE A 296 -14.11 -22.01 5.94
C PHE A 296 -13.93 -22.14 4.43
N GLY A 297 -14.72 -22.99 3.77
CA GLY A 297 -14.63 -23.20 2.32
C GLY A 297 -14.88 -21.92 1.50
N VAL A 298 -15.88 -21.13 1.86
CA VAL A 298 -16.17 -19.84 1.18
C VAL A 298 -15.08 -18.81 1.43
N SER A 299 -14.58 -18.70 2.66
CA SER A 299 -13.51 -17.77 3.00
C SER A 299 -12.22 -18.14 2.27
N LEU A 300 -11.88 -19.43 2.26
CA LEU A 300 -10.74 -19.95 1.51
C LEU A 300 -10.89 -19.64 0.01
N ALA A 301 -12.03 -19.97 -0.61
CA ALA A 301 -12.26 -19.72 -2.03
C ALA A 301 -12.12 -18.22 -2.39
N LYS A 302 -12.70 -17.32 -1.58
CA LYS A 302 -12.56 -15.88 -1.77
C LYS A 302 -11.10 -15.43 -1.66
N CYS A 303 -10.38 -15.91 -0.66
CA CYS A 303 -8.97 -15.57 -0.46
C CYS A 303 -8.11 -16.11 -1.60
N SER A 304 -8.40 -17.32 -2.10
CA SER A 304 -7.73 -17.89 -3.27
C SER A 304 -7.88 -17.03 -4.51
N ILE A 305 -9.01 -16.34 -4.70
CA ILE A 305 -9.18 -15.39 -5.81
C ILE A 305 -8.22 -14.20 -5.67
N LEU A 306 -8.12 -13.60 -4.49
CA LEU A 306 -7.18 -12.50 -4.25
C LEU A 306 -5.72 -12.96 -4.36
N ALA A 307 -5.40 -14.13 -3.80
CA ALA A 307 -4.08 -14.74 -3.90
C ALA A 307 -3.71 -15.06 -5.36
N ALA A 308 -4.66 -15.49 -6.19
CA ALA A 308 -4.43 -15.73 -7.61
C ALA A 308 -4.03 -14.45 -8.36
N VAL A 309 -4.61 -13.29 -8.01
CA VAL A 309 -4.20 -12.00 -8.58
C VAL A 309 -2.76 -11.66 -8.19
N VAL A 310 -2.42 -11.82 -6.91
CA VAL A 310 -1.06 -11.59 -6.39
C VAL A 310 -0.04 -12.51 -7.09
N LEU A 311 -0.35 -13.80 -7.19
CA LEU A 311 0.51 -14.79 -7.87
C LEU A 311 0.63 -14.53 -9.37
N ALA A 312 -0.47 -14.20 -10.06
CA ALA A 312 -0.45 -13.93 -11.49
C ALA A 312 0.47 -12.74 -11.80
N VAL A 313 0.37 -11.66 -11.02
CA VAL A 313 1.21 -10.47 -11.19
C VAL A 313 2.67 -10.80 -10.89
N PHE A 314 2.96 -11.46 -9.77
CA PHE A 314 4.33 -11.86 -9.42
C PHE A 314 4.97 -12.76 -10.49
N ILE A 315 4.26 -13.79 -10.95
CA ILE A 315 4.76 -14.71 -11.98
C ILE A 315 4.94 -13.98 -13.31
N SER A 316 3.97 -13.13 -13.71
CA SER A 316 4.05 -12.39 -14.96
C SER A 316 5.24 -11.44 -14.99
N TRP A 317 5.53 -10.75 -13.89
CA TRP A 317 6.67 -9.85 -13.80
C TRP A 317 7.98 -10.61 -13.92
N ASN A 318 8.17 -11.66 -13.11
CA ASN A 318 9.39 -12.48 -13.15
C ASN A 318 9.62 -13.14 -14.52
N ARG A 319 8.54 -13.59 -15.19
CA ARG A 319 8.63 -14.15 -16.55
C ARG A 319 9.00 -13.09 -17.57
N TYR A 320 8.41 -11.89 -17.46
CA TYR A 320 8.71 -10.80 -18.35
C TYR A 320 10.16 -10.35 -18.21
N THR A 321 10.63 -10.08 -16.98
CA THR A 321 12.02 -9.68 -16.74
C THR A 321 13.02 -10.74 -17.22
N ALA A 322 12.74 -12.02 -16.97
CA ALA A 322 13.58 -13.11 -17.47
C ALA A 322 13.63 -13.20 -19.01
N ALA A 323 12.55 -12.82 -19.70
CA ALA A 323 12.48 -12.85 -21.16
C ALA A 323 13.21 -11.67 -21.83
N VAL A 324 13.29 -10.52 -21.16
CA VAL A 324 13.80 -9.26 -21.74
C VAL A 324 15.18 -8.84 -21.23
N THR A 325 15.70 -9.47 -20.16
CA THR A 325 17.02 -9.13 -19.60
C THR A 325 18.13 -9.99 -20.25
N PRO A 326 19.15 -9.41 -20.91
CA PRO A 326 20.14 -10.15 -21.72
C PRO A 326 21.21 -10.98 -20.98
N THR A 327 21.09 -11.28 -19.68
CA THR A 327 22.15 -11.97 -18.91
C THR A 327 21.61 -13.15 -18.11
N GLU A 328 22.28 -14.31 -18.22
CA GLU A 328 21.99 -15.58 -17.53
C GLU A 328 21.94 -15.51 -15.98
N THR A 329 22.22 -14.35 -15.38
CA THR A 329 22.27 -14.16 -13.92
C THR A 329 20.93 -13.77 -13.27
N THR A 330 19.83 -13.65 -14.01
CA THR A 330 18.50 -13.33 -13.46
C THR A 330 17.64 -14.55 -13.11
N GLY A 331 18.24 -15.73 -13.00
CA GLY A 331 17.54 -16.93 -12.56
C GLY A 331 17.21 -16.87 -11.07
N ALA A 332 16.08 -16.25 -10.69
CA ALA A 332 15.38 -16.36 -9.40
C ALA A 332 16.27 -16.68 -8.17
N SER A 333 17.41 -16.00 -8.06
CA SER A 333 18.40 -16.21 -7.02
C SER A 333 18.19 -15.18 -5.94
N VAL A 334 18.26 -15.64 -4.69
CA VAL A 334 18.12 -14.78 -3.52
C VAL A 334 19.52 -14.55 -2.96
N GLY A 335 19.94 -13.29 -2.93
CA GLY A 335 21.24 -12.89 -2.38
C GLY A 335 22.44 -13.21 -3.29
N SER A 336 23.62 -12.82 -2.82
CA SER A 336 24.91 -13.01 -3.52
C SER A 336 25.34 -14.48 -3.67
N ALA A 337 24.59 -15.42 -3.09
CA ALA A 337 24.93 -16.84 -3.03
C ALA A 337 24.23 -17.73 -4.08
N GLY A 338 23.33 -17.19 -4.92
CA GLY A 338 22.70 -17.98 -5.98
C GLY A 338 21.64 -18.99 -5.51
N LEU A 339 21.20 -18.93 -4.25
CA LEU A 339 20.27 -19.91 -3.67
C LEU A 339 18.82 -19.64 -4.09
N SER A 340 18.03 -20.71 -4.22
CA SER A 340 16.58 -20.58 -4.45
C SER A 340 15.86 -20.11 -3.17
N TYR A 341 14.72 -19.43 -3.34
CA TYR A 341 13.85 -19.01 -2.22
C TYR A 341 13.53 -20.15 -1.25
N GLY A 342 13.29 -21.36 -1.76
CA GLY A 342 13.02 -22.55 -0.95
C GLY A 342 14.23 -23.01 -0.12
N ALA A 343 15.45 -22.92 -0.68
CA ALA A 343 16.67 -23.27 0.03
C ALA A 343 16.96 -22.28 1.18
N VAL A 344 16.82 -20.98 0.92
CA VAL A 344 16.97 -19.92 1.94
C VAL A 344 15.96 -20.11 3.08
N LEU A 345 14.69 -20.37 2.74
CA LEU A 345 13.65 -20.55 3.76
C LEU A 345 13.86 -21.83 4.58
N THR A 346 14.15 -22.96 3.94
CA THR A 346 14.38 -24.23 4.64
C THR A 346 15.65 -24.18 5.51
N GLY A 347 16.73 -23.59 5.00
CA GLY A 347 17.95 -23.35 5.75
C GLY A 347 17.71 -22.43 6.94
N GLY A 348 17.05 -21.29 6.73
CA GLY A 348 16.68 -20.35 7.78
C GLY A 348 15.80 -20.97 8.88
N ILE A 349 14.84 -21.83 8.52
CA ILE A 349 14.00 -22.55 9.50
C ILE A 349 14.85 -23.52 10.32
N LYS A 350 15.79 -24.26 9.71
CA LYS A 350 16.70 -25.15 10.46
C LYS A 350 17.55 -24.35 11.46
N GLN A 351 18.09 -23.21 11.04
CA GLN A 351 18.84 -22.28 11.88
C GLN A 351 17.98 -21.78 13.06
N LEU A 352 16.72 -21.37 12.80
CA LEU A 352 15.76 -20.96 13.83
C LEU A 352 15.43 -22.08 14.83
N LEU A 353 15.34 -23.33 14.37
CA LEU A 353 15.12 -24.50 15.23
C LEU A 353 16.38 -24.97 15.96
N GLY A 354 17.54 -24.37 15.70
CA GLY A 354 18.81 -24.74 16.33
C GLY A 354 19.54 -25.91 15.67
N ILE A 355 19.03 -26.39 14.52
CA ILE A 355 19.62 -27.52 13.79
C ILE A 355 20.78 -26.98 12.93
N GLY A 356 22.01 -27.21 13.38
CA GLY A 356 23.21 -26.72 12.70
C GLY A 356 23.34 -25.20 12.76
N ARG A 357 22.91 -24.58 13.88
CA ARG A 357 22.91 -23.13 14.01
C ARG A 357 24.32 -22.57 13.95
N GLU A 358 24.55 -21.67 12.99
CA GLU A 358 25.82 -20.96 12.86
C GLU A 358 25.94 -19.82 13.88
N GLU A 359 27.16 -19.54 14.30
CA GLU A 359 27.44 -18.48 15.29
C GLU A 359 26.98 -17.11 14.77
N ARG A 360 27.24 -16.81 13.49
CA ARG A 360 26.75 -15.60 12.83
C ARG A 360 25.23 -15.48 12.89
N PHE A 361 24.49 -16.57 12.67
CA PHE A 361 23.03 -16.54 12.77
C PHE A 361 22.57 -16.21 14.20
N ALA A 362 23.21 -16.80 15.21
CA ALA A 362 22.93 -16.50 16.62
C ALA A 362 23.23 -15.03 16.98
N GLN A 363 24.33 -14.47 16.47
CA GLN A 363 24.71 -13.07 16.65
C GLN A 363 23.70 -12.10 16.01
N ILE A 364 23.26 -12.36 14.78
CA ILE A 364 22.23 -11.56 14.10
C ILE A 364 20.90 -11.66 14.86
N MET A 365 20.52 -12.86 15.31
CA MET A 365 19.30 -13.07 16.10
C MET A 365 19.32 -12.24 17.40
N GLN A 366 20.44 -12.24 18.12
CA GLN A 366 20.63 -11.41 19.32
C GLN A 366 20.58 -9.92 18.98
N SER A 367 21.29 -9.50 17.93
CA SER A 367 21.34 -8.10 17.50
C SER A 367 19.97 -7.58 17.08
N MET A 368 19.18 -8.38 16.36
CA MET A 368 17.81 -8.03 16.02
C MET A 368 16.95 -7.88 17.27
N GLY A 369 17.08 -8.82 18.22
CA GLY A 369 16.39 -8.73 19.52
C GLY A 369 16.70 -7.44 20.28
N GLN A 370 17.97 -7.00 20.30
CA GLN A 370 18.36 -5.71 20.87
C GLN A 370 17.81 -4.54 20.06
N ALA A 371 17.87 -4.60 18.72
CA ALA A 371 17.36 -3.55 17.85
C ALA A 371 15.84 -3.34 18.03
N PHE A 372 15.07 -4.40 18.28
CA PHE A 372 13.64 -4.32 18.57
C PHE A 372 13.32 -3.46 19.81
N LEU A 373 14.22 -3.46 20.79
CA LEU A 373 14.08 -2.73 22.06
C LEU A 373 14.70 -1.33 22.04
N TYR A 374 15.80 -1.15 21.30
CA TYR A 374 16.64 0.05 21.44
C TYR A 374 16.84 0.85 20.15
N ARG A 375 16.79 0.23 18.96
CA ARG A 375 17.05 0.95 17.71
C ARG A 375 15.81 1.73 17.30
N ARG A 376 15.93 3.05 17.20
CA ARG A 376 14.82 3.94 16.87
C ARG A 376 14.26 3.62 15.48
N VAL A 377 12.93 3.46 15.38
CA VAL A 377 12.19 3.27 14.11
C VAL A 377 11.09 4.33 13.92
N CYS A 378 10.73 5.04 14.98
CA CYS A 378 9.69 6.07 14.95
C CYS A 378 10.01 7.19 15.95
N LEU A 379 9.18 8.24 15.93
CA LEU A 379 9.32 9.42 16.76
C LEU A 379 9.44 9.07 18.25
N VAL A 380 8.68 8.08 18.72
CA VAL A 380 8.57 7.65 20.12
C VAL A 380 9.54 6.53 20.51
N GLY A 381 10.40 6.06 19.59
CA GLY A 381 11.47 5.14 19.91
C GLY A 381 11.56 3.91 19.02
N ALA A 382 11.90 2.78 19.64
CA ALA A 382 12.19 1.50 18.98
C ALA A 382 10.92 0.76 18.50
N PRO A 383 11.03 -0.32 17.70
CA PRO A 383 9.89 -1.09 17.23
C PRO A 383 8.90 -1.52 18.31
N ILE A 384 9.37 -1.87 19.51
CA ILE A 384 8.48 -2.18 20.64
C ILE A 384 7.52 -1.03 20.96
N MET A 385 7.99 0.22 20.90
CA MET A 385 7.15 1.41 21.15
C MET A 385 6.10 1.61 20.06
N ALA A 386 6.46 1.35 18.80
CA ALA A 386 5.50 1.38 17.69
C ALA A 386 4.42 0.29 17.85
N VAL A 387 4.81 -0.93 18.22
CA VAL A 387 3.88 -2.03 18.51
C VAL A 387 2.99 -1.69 19.71
N SER A 388 3.53 -1.06 20.76
CA SER A 388 2.73 -0.58 21.90
C SER A 388 1.72 0.48 21.49
N CYS A 389 2.09 1.43 20.63
CA CYS A 389 1.14 2.42 20.08
C CYS A 389 0.03 1.73 19.28
N ILE A 390 0.36 0.74 18.45
CA ILE A 390 -0.62 -0.04 17.70
C ILE A 390 -1.54 -0.81 18.65
N LEU A 391 -1.00 -1.46 19.69
CA LEU A 391 -1.80 -2.13 20.71
C LEU A 391 -2.78 -1.14 21.36
N LEU A 392 -2.31 0.04 21.79
CA LEU A 392 -3.17 1.07 22.38
C LEU A 392 -4.28 1.52 21.41
N LEU A 393 -3.98 1.70 20.13
CA LEU A 393 -4.99 2.04 19.11
C LEU A 393 -6.06 0.95 18.98
N PHE A 394 -5.66 -0.32 18.90
CA PHE A 394 -6.60 -1.44 18.80
C PHE A 394 -7.37 -1.66 20.10
N THR A 395 -6.77 -1.43 21.27
CA THR A 395 -7.46 -1.44 22.57
C THR A 395 -8.51 -0.32 22.64
N ALA A 396 -8.15 0.90 22.25
CA ALA A 396 -9.10 2.01 22.17
C ALA A 396 -10.26 1.70 21.21
N ALA A 397 -9.95 1.11 20.05
CA ALA A 397 -10.96 0.68 19.10
C ALA A 397 -11.88 -0.41 19.67
N PHE A 398 -11.33 -1.38 20.40
CA PHE A 398 -12.10 -2.45 21.04
C PHE A 398 -13.07 -1.91 22.09
N VAL A 399 -12.59 -0.96 22.92
CA VAL A 399 -13.40 -0.31 23.95
C VAL A 399 -14.53 0.51 23.31
N ALA A 400 -14.24 1.26 22.25
CA ALA A 400 -15.22 2.07 21.53
C ALA A 400 -16.22 1.24 20.69
N ALA A 401 -15.83 0.04 20.25
CA ALA A 401 -16.63 -0.78 19.36
C ALA A 401 -17.85 -1.41 20.08
N PRO A 402 -19.01 -1.48 19.39
CA PRO A 402 -20.15 -2.23 19.90
C PRO A 402 -19.82 -3.72 20.05
N ALA A 403 -20.49 -4.38 21.00
CA ALA A 403 -20.31 -5.81 21.24
C ALA A 403 -20.64 -6.65 19.99
N GLY A 404 -20.02 -7.83 19.91
CA GLY A 404 -20.21 -8.76 18.80
C GLY A 404 -19.18 -8.57 17.68
N ALA A 405 -19.65 -8.44 16.44
CA ALA A 405 -18.79 -8.49 15.25
C ALA A 405 -17.72 -7.39 15.25
N ALA A 406 -18.04 -6.14 15.61
CA ALA A 406 -17.08 -5.03 15.56
C ALA A 406 -15.87 -5.26 16.49
N ARG A 407 -16.11 -5.70 17.74
CA ARG A 407 -15.03 -6.10 18.67
C ARG A 407 -14.22 -7.28 18.14
N ARG A 408 -14.88 -8.29 17.59
CA ARG A 408 -14.21 -9.48 17.05
C ARG A 408 -13.28 -9.14 15.88
N ARG A 409 -13.74 -8.30 14.94
CA ARG A 409 -12.91 -7.81 13.82
C ARG A 409 -11.69 -7.03 14.32
N THR A 410 -11.87 -6.22 15.37
CA THR A 410 -10.76 -5.48 16.01
C THR A 410 -9.71 -6.44 16.58
N VAL A 411 -10.13 -7.46 17.34
CA VAL A 411 -9.22 -8.48 17.90
C VAL A 411 -8.53 -9.27 16.80
N VAL A 412 -9.27 -9.75 15.79
CA VAL A 412 -8.70 -10.49 14.65
C VAL A 412 -7.70 -9.64 13.89
N GLY A 413 -7.99 -8.36 13.67
CA GLY A 413 -7.08 -7.42 13.02
C GLY A 413 -5.78 -7.22 13.80
N PHE A 414 -5.84 -7.11 15.13
CA PHE A 414 -4.63 -6.98 15.96
C PHE A 414 -3.85 -8.30 16.04
N VAL A 415 -4.49 -9.40 16.42
CA VAL A 415 -3.83 -10.69 16.60
C VAL A 415 -3.24 -11.20 15.28
N GLY A 416 -4.00 -11.10 14.19
CA GLY A 416 -3.50 -11.42 12.85
C GLY A 416 -2.32 -10.52 12.46
N GLY A 417 -2.43 -9.21 12.69
CA GLY A 417 -1.35 -8.26 12.43
C GLY A 417 -0.08 -8.55 13.23
N ALA A 418 -0.20 -8.91 14.51
CA ALA A 418 0.92 -9.29 15.37
C ALA A 418 1.57 -10.61 14.92
N PHE A 419 0.77 -11.61 14.57
CA PHE A 419 1.25 -12.88 14.02
C PHE A 419 2.04 -12.67 12.72
N CYS A 420 1.48 -11.91 11.78
CA CYS A 420 2.13 -11.60 10.52
C CYS A 420 3.38 -10.74 10.70
N PHE A 421 3.39 -9.82 11.67
CA PHE A 421 4.58 -9.06 12.03
C PHE A 421 5.70 -9.97 12.53
N ALA A 422 5.39 -10.89 13.45
CA ALA A 422 6.36 -11.85 13.95
C ALA A 422 6.93 -12.74 12.83
N ALA A 423 6.08 -13.22 11.92
CA ALA A 423 6.51 -14.00 10.76
C ALA A 423 7.43 -13.16 9.83
N LEU A 424 7.06 -11.91 9.55
CA LEU A 424 7.87 -10.99 8.74
C LEU A 424 9.20 -10.65 9.41
N TYR A 425 9.20 -10.50 10.74
CA TYR A 425 10.39 -10.23 11.52
C TYR A 425 11.39 -11.39 11.45
N LEU A 426 10.90 -12.62 11.62
CA LEU A 426 11.70 -13.83 11.44
C LEU A 426 12.19 -13.99 10.00
N PHE A 427 11.37 -13.61 9.02
CA PHE A 427 11.79 -13.62 7.63
C PHE A 427 12.96 -12.65 7.38
N HIS A 428 12.92 -11.43 7.91
CA HIS A 428 14.04 -10.50 7.80
C HIS A 428 15.31 -10.99 8.50
N LEU A 429 15.18 -11.69 9.63
CA LEU A 429 16.32 -12.36 10.27
C LEU A 429 17.01 -13.35 9.31
N ILE A 430 16.23 -14.15 8.60
CA ILE A 430 16.76 -15.07 7.58
C ILE A 430 17.43 -14.26 6.45
N LEU A 431 16.82 -13.17 5.99
CA LEU A 431 17.40 -12.34 4.93
C LEU A 431 18.73 -11.69 5.34
N TYR A 432 18.86 -11.18 6.57
CA TYR A 432 20.13 -10.63 7.07
C TYR A 432 21.27 -11.63 7.05
N PHE A 433 20.96 -12.91 7.24
CA PHE A 433 21.96 -13.95 7.20
C PHE A 433 22.35 -14.34 5.76
N TYR A 434 21.37 -14.52 4.86
CA TYR A 434 21.61 -15.05 3.51
C TYR A 434 21.88 -13.99 2.43
N ASN A 435 21.33 -12.78 2.55
CA ASN A 435 21.37 -11.77 1.48
C ASN A 435 22.38 -10.67 1.72
N PHE A 436 22.71 -10.39 2.97
CA PHE A 436 23.64 -9.33 3.32
C PHE A 436 25.04 -9.89 3.48
N SER A 437 26.03 -9.06 3.15
CA SER A 437 27.42 -9.33 3.51
C SER A 437 27.55 -9.50 5.03
N GLU A 438 28.62 -10.15 5.48
CA GLU A 438 28.83 -10.41 6.91
C GLU A 438 28.80 -9.12 7.74
N ALA A 439 29.49 -8.08 7.28
CA ALA A 439 29.50 -6.78 7.93
C ALA A 439 28.12 -6.12 7.97
N GLU A 440 27.38 -6.12 6.86
CA GLU A 440 26.06 -5.47 6.79
C GLU A 440 24.99 -6.22 7.58
N GLY A 441 25.04 -7.56 7.55
CA GLY A 441 24.13 -8.42 8.29
C GLY A 441 24.29 -8.27 9.80
N SER A 442 25.54 -8.26 10.28
CA SER A 442 25.85 -8.05 11.71
C SER A 442 25.53 -6.63 12.19
N ALA A 443 25.68 -5.62 11.32
CA ALA A 443 25.30 -4.23 11.63
C ALA A 443 23.79 -3.95 11.51
N LEU A 444 23.01 -4.92 11.01
CA LEU A 444 21.59 -4.73 10.65
C LEU A 444 21.42 -3.47 9.79
N LYS A 445 22.18 -3.39 8.70
CA LYS A 445 22.13 -2.24 7.79
C LYS A 445 20.68 -1.97 7.36
N ASP A 446 20.26 -0.71 7.45
CA ASP A 446 18.92 -0.23 7.10
C ASP A 446 17.75 -0.93 7.82
N TYR A 447 17.96 -1.48 9.02
CA TYR A 447 16.94 -2.14 9.83
C TYR A 447 15.60 -1.42 9.91
N GLU A 448 15.64 -0.12 10.18
CA GLU A 448 14.46 0.73 10.23
C GLU A 448 13.67 0.71 8.92
N ARG A 449 14.34 0.70 7.76
CA ARG A 449 13.73 0.72 6.42
C ARG A 449 12.97 -0.58 6.12
N TYR A 450 13.38 -1.70 6.71
CA TYR A 450 12.77 -3.00 6.48
C TYR A 450 11.56 -3.27 7.39
N ILE A 451 11.60 -2.77 8.63
CA ILE A 451 10.56 -3.02 9.64
C ILE A 451 9.49 -1.91 9.66
N ALA A 452 9.87 -0.66 9.40
CA ALA A 452 8.95 0.49 9.44
C ALA A 452 7.74 0.36 8.51
N PRO A 453 7.86 -0.10 7.24
CA PRO A 453 6.71 -0.12 6.33
C PRO A 453 5.54 -0.97 6.84
N TYR A 454 5.83 -2.10 7.46
CA TYR A 454 4.81 -2.95 8.07
C TYR A 454 4.12 -2.25 9.24
N LEU A 455 4.91 -1.73 10.18
CA LEU A 455 4.41 -1.05 11.37
C LEU A 455 3.59 0.18 10.99
N GLN A 456 4.05 0.93 9.99
CA GLN A 456 3.37 2.09 9.45
C GLN A 456 2.01 1.70 8.84
N GLY A 457 1.94 0.72 7.93
CA GLY A 457 0.64 0.34 7.37
C GLY A 457 -0.28 -0.36 8.37
N TRP A 458 0.25 -1.09 9.35
CA TRP A 458 -0.55 -1.67 10.44
C TRP A 458 -1.12 -0.59 11.36
N MET A 459 -0.37 0.47 11.65
CA MET A 459 -0.84 1.64 12.39
C MET A 459 -1.92 2.42 11.61
N LEU A 460 -1.75 2.58 10.28
CA LEU A 460 -2.80 3.17 9.42
C LEU A 460 -4.10 2.37 9.49
N TYR A 461 -3.99 1.03 9.43
CA TYR A 461 -5.14 0.14 9.62
C TYR A 461 -5.77 0.31 11.02
N GLY A 462 -4.95 0.47 12.06
CA GLY A 462 -5.42 0.78 13.42
C GLY A 462 -6.26 2.07 13.51
N PHE A 463 -5.82 3.15 12.86
CA PHE A 463 -6.60 4.41 12.80
C PHE A 463 -7.96 4.22 12.12
N CYS A 464 -7.99 3.45 11.04
CA CYS A 464 -9.22 3.11 10.33
C CYS A 464 -10.19 2.34 11.24
N VAL A 465 -9.72 1.27 11.91
CA VAL A 465 -10.55 0.47 12.82
C VAL A 465 -11.07 1.31 13.98
N LEU A 466 -10.23 2.16 14.59
CA LEU A 466 -10.64 3.08 15.65
C LEU A 466 -11.70 4.07 15.17
N GLY A 467 -11.48 4.70 14.02
CA GLY A 467 -12.41 5.65 13.43
C GLY A 467 -13.80 5.06 13.22
N PHE A 468 -13.87 3.82 12.70
CA PHE A 468 -15.14 3.10 12.55
C PHE A 468 -15.76 2.67 13.87
N ALA A 469 -14.96 2.24 14.84
CA ALA A 469 -15.44 1.86 16.17
C ALA A 469 -16.13 3.05 16.87
N VAL A 470 -15.49 4.22 16.89
CA VAL A 470 -16.06 5.45 17.47
C VAL A 470 -17.33 5.87 16.72
N GLY A 471 -17.31 5.79 15.38
CA GLY A 471 -18.47 6.16 14.56
C GLY A 471 -19.70 5.27 14.75
N GLN A 472 -19.51 4.00 15.13
CA GLN A 472 -20.58 3.05 15.44
C GLN A 472 -21.01 3.09 16.91
N GLY A 473 -20.06 3.27 17.84
CA GLY A 473 -20.30 3.32 19.28
C GLY A 473 -21.07 4.56 19.76
N GLY A 474 -20.96 5.70 19.05
CA GLY A 474 -21.72 6.92 19.37
C GLY A 474 -23.26 6.76 19.34
N GLY A 475 -23.78 5.71 18.68
CA GLY A 475 -25.20 5.37 18.72
C GLY A 475 -25.67 4.73 20.03
N ALA A 476 -24.76 4.13 20.81
CA ALA A 476 -25.07 3.51 22.11
C ALA A 476 -25.12 4.56 23.24
N ALA A 477 -24.22 5.55 23.22
CA ALA A 477 -24.28 6.70 24.15
C ALA A 477 -25.57 7.53 23.96
N GLN A 478 -26.10 7.58 22.74
CA GLN A 478 -27.39 8.24 22.44
C GLN A 478 -28.63 7.44 22.91
N ARG A 479 -28.48 6.13 23.21
CA ARG A 479 -29.57 5.30 23.75
C ARG A 479 -29.61 5.26 25.28
N LEU A 480 -28.54 5.69 25.94
CA LEU A 480 -28.47 5.82 27.40
C LEU A 480 -28.87 7.23 27.89
N GLY A 481 -29.21 8.13 26.97
CA GLY A 481 -29.70 9.49 27.26
C GLY A 481 -31.10 9.77 26.71
N ARG A 482 -31.94 8.74 26.56
CA ARG A 482 -33.37 8.88 26.22
C ARG A 482 -34.23 8.11 27.20
#